data_AF-A0A923ZYY0-F1
#
_entry.id   AF-A0A923ZYY0-F1
#
_cell.length_a   1.000
_cell.length_b   1.000
_cell.length_c   1.000
_cell.angle_alpha   90.00
_cell.angle_beta   90.00
_cell.angle_gamma   90.00
#
_symmetry.space_group_name_H-M   'P 1'
#
loop_
_entity.id
_entity.type
_entity.pdbx_description
1 polymer ?
#
loop_
_entity_poly.entity_id
_entity_poly.type
_entity_poly.pdbx_seq_one_letter_code
_entity_poly.pdbx_strand_id
1 'polypeptide(L)'
;MKQIKLIPFAIVLTLTASYSCFFNTLFAQNVGISNSGATPHASALLDIESSTKGLLIPRLALTTTNSAAPVISPAISLLIFNTATAGAFPNEVKPGYYYWSGAKWDRFQTGSQNDWNIIGNTATNSAFNFLGTADAQPLIFKTNNAEAMRITTTGNVGIGTPTPHPSAKLELKSTNQGFLLTRVDTISITGPAFGLMTLSPADTCLYMYNGNRWAKIGGGGKKCKCKTF
;
A
#
# COMPACT_ATOMS: atom_id res chain seq x y z
N MET A 1 3.85 24.52 -100.15
CA MET A 1 4.74 25.29 -99.26
C MET A 1 4.04 25.49 -97.91
N LYS A 2 4.81 25.29 -96.83
CA LYS A 2 4.69 25.82 -95.45
C LYS A 2 3.49 26.74 -95.15
N GLN A 3 2.81 26.59 -94.01
CA GLN A 3 3.33 27.00 -92.70
C GLN A 3 2.72 26.17 -91.56
N ILE A 4 3.56 25.49 -90.77
CA ILE A 4 3.21 24.99 -89.43
C ILE A 4 3.53 26.13 -88.46
N LYS A 5 2.48 26.68 -87.81
CA LYS A 5 2.63 27.69 -86.76
C LYS A 5 3.38 27.09 -85.57
N LEU A 6 4.54 27.65 -85.24
CA LEU A 6 5.25 27.40 -84.00
C LEU A 6 4.43 27.92 -82.81
N ILE A 7 4.10 27.03 -81.88
CA ILE A 7 3.54 27.38 -80.57
C ILE A 7 4.69 27.97 -79.72
N PRO A 8 4.47 29.10 -79.02
CA PRO A 8 5.56 29.82 -78.36
C PRO A 8 6.11 29.06 -77.14
N PHE A 9 7.44 28.99 -77.07
CA PHE A 9 8.27 28.31 -76.07
C PHE A 9 8.01 28.74 -74.61
N ALA A 10 7.25 29.83 -74.37
CA ALA A 10 6.89 30.31 -73.04
C ALA A 10 5.89 29.40 -72.28
N ILE A 11 5.10 28.58 -72.99
CA ILE A 11 4.11 27.69 -72.36
C ILE A 11 4.76 26.38 -71.86
N VAL A 12 5.92 26.00 -72.41
CA VAL A 12 6.62 24.76 -72.00
C VAL A 12 7.42 24.96 -70.70
N LEU A 13 7.85 26.20 -70.40
CA LEU A 13 8.64 26.50 -69.20
C LEU A 13 7.80 26.69 -67.92
N THR A 14 6.47 26.86 -68.04
CA THR A 14 5.56 26.97 -66.89
C THR A 14 4.96 25.62 -66.46
N LEU A 15 5.10 24.56 -67.28
CA LEU A 15 4.63 23.21 -66.94
C LEU A 15 5.64 22.40 -66.12
N THR A 16 6.91 22.81 -66.03
CA THR A 16 7.93 22.14 -65.20
C THR A 16 8.03 22.72 -63.79
N ALA A 17 7.47 23.91 -63.53
CA ALA A 17 7.42 24.54 -62.20
C ALA A 17 6.27 24.02 -61.33
N SER A 18 5.34 23.23 -61.88
CA SER A 18 4.21 22.63 -61.16
C SER A 18 4.46 21.18 -60.71
N TYR A 19 5.67 20.64 -60.94
CA TYR A 19 6.10 19.32 -60.45
C TYR A 19 6.95 19.39 -59.18
N SER A 20 7.03 20.54 -58.51
CA SER A 20 7.46 20.61 -57.12
C SER A 20 6.28 20.29 -56.19
N CYS A 21 5.65 19.13 -56.38
CA CYS A 21 4.98 18.46 -55.27
C CYS A 21 6.10 18.07 -54.30
N PHE A 22 6.39 18.98 -53.36
CA PHE A 22 6.92 18.59 -52.07
C PHE A 22 5.99 17.47 -51.57
N PHE A 23 6.44 16.24 -51.70
CA PHE A 23 5.98 15.18 -50.81
C PHE A 23 6.47 15.60 -49.42
N ASN A 24 5.72 16.48 -48.77
CA ASN A 24 5.75 16.58 -47.33
C ASN A 24 5.24 15.22 -46.86
N THR A 25 6.16 14.31 -46.58
CA THR A 25 5.88 13.14 -45.78
C THR A 25 5.44 13.67 -44.42
N LEU A 26 4.13 13.91 -44.27
CA LEU A 26 3.52 14.18 -42.98
C LEU A 26 3.69 12.90 -42.17
N PHE A 27 4.75 12.83 -41.37
CA PHE A 27 4.84 11.83 -40.33
C PHE A 27 3.79 12.21 -39.29
N ALA A 28 2.65 11.54 -39.29
CA ALA A 28 1.85 11.47 -38.07
C ALA A 28 2.75 10.78 -37.03
N GLN A 29 3.26 11.55 -36.06
CA GLN A 29 4.19 11.05 -35.04
C GLN A 29 3.46 10.31 -33.92
N ASN A 30 2.14 10.44 -33.86
CA ASN A 30 1.27 9.85 -32.85
C ASN A 30 -0.10 9.51 -33.44
N VAL A 31 -0.77 8.55 -32.80
CA VAL A 31 -2.13 8.12 -33.13
C VAL A 31 -3.10 8.79 -32.16
N GLY A 32 -4.01 9.60 -32.70
CA GLY A 32 -5.13 10.16 -31.96
C GLY A 32 -6.42 9.41 -32.23
N ILE A 33 -7.14 9.04 -31.16
CA ILE A 33 -8.51 8.55 -31.24
C ILE A 33 -9.36 9.44 -30.35
N SER A 34 -10.00 10.45 -30.92
CA SER A 34 -10.83 11.42 -30.19
C SER A 34 -12.16 11.70 -30.88
N ASN A 35 -13.16 12.08 -30.09
CA ASN A 35 -14.45 12.60 -30.58
C ASN A 35 -14.50 14.15 -30.62
N SER A 36 -13.47 14.81 -30.09
CA SER A 36 -13.29 16.27 -30.04
C SER A 36 -12.53 16.83 -31.24
N GLY A 37 -11.78 15.99 -31.96
CA GLY A 37 -10.82 16.42 -32.99
C GLY A 37 -9.55 17.06 -32.42
N ALA A 38 -9.32 16.97 -31.09
CA ALA A 38 -8.11 17.47 -30.45
C ALA A 38 -6.86 16.78 -31.01
N THR A 39 -5.78 17.55 -31.15
CA THR A 39 -4.47 17.00 -31.52
C THR A 39 -3.95 16.12 -30.39
N PRO A 40 -3.39 14.93 -30.68
CA PRO A 40 -2.81 14.07 -29.65
C PRO A 40 -1.72 14.77 -28.85
N HIS A 41 -1.63 14.47 -27.55
CA HIS A 41 -0.61 15.03 -26.68
C HIS A 41 0.80 14.70 -27.20
N ALA A 42 1.71 15.68 -27.17
CA ALA A 42 3.04 15.55 -27.76
C ALA A 42 3.92 14.46 -27.11
N SER A 43 3.62 14.06 -25.87
CA SER A 43 4.33 12.98 -25.16
C SER A 43 3.72 11.59 -25.35
N ALA A 44 2.66 11.45 -26.15
CA ALA A 44 1.95 10.18 -26.34
C ALA A 44 2.11 9.68 -27.78
N LEU A 45 2.44 8.40 -27.94
CA LEU A 45 2.38 7.71 -29.24
C LEU A 45 0.94 7.27 -29.59
N LEU A 46 0.11 7.02 -28.58
CA LEU A 46 -1.32 6.75 -28.70
C LEU A 46 -2.05 7.59 -27.64
N ASP A 47 -2.92 8.49 -28.09
CA ASP A 47 -3.77 9.32 -27.25
C ASP A 47 -5.24 9.00 -27.55
N ILE A 48 -6.01 8.69 -26.50
CA ILE A 48 -7.42 8.30 -26.62
C ILE A 48 -8.24 9.21 -25.72
N GLU A 49 -9.04 10.08 -26.32
CA GLU A 49 -9.90 11.03 -25.61
C GLU A 49 -11.37 10.71 -25.90
N SER A 50 -12.14 10.44 -24.84
CA SER A 50 -13.59 10.31 -24.94
C SER A 50 -14.24 10.54 -23.57
N SER A 51 -15.39 11.21 -23.56
CA SER A 51 -16.22 11.38 -22.37
C SER A 51 -17.14 10.18 -22.08
N THR A 52 -17.30 9.25 -23.02
CA THR A 52 -18.29 8.16 -22.93
C THR A 52 -17.77 6.78 -23.35
N LYS A 53 -16.52 6.68 -23.81
CA LYS A 53 -15.90 5.43 -24.28
C LYS A 53 -14.50 5.28 -23.68
N GLY A 54 -13.99 4.06 -23.64
CA GLY A 54 -12.64 3.76 -23.16
C GLY A 54 -11.95 2.72 -24.03
N LEU A 55 -10.76 2.30 -23.60
CA LEU A 55 -9.98 1.26 -24.26
C LEU A 55 -10.32 -0.13 -23.70
N LEU A 56 -10.84 -1.01 -24.55
CA LEU A 56 -10.86 -2.44 -24.26
C LEU A 56 -9.50 -3.03 -24.62
N ILE A 57 -8.74 -3.39 -23.60
CA ILE A 57 -7.51 -4.16 -23.76
C ILE A 57 -7.81 -5.65 -23.98
N PRO A 58 -6.86 -6.45 -24.51
CA PRO A 58 -7.05 -7.88 -24.71
C PRO A 58 -7.52 -8.58 -23.43
N ARG A 59 -8.60 -9.36 -23.54
CA ARG A 59 -9.18 -10.15 -22.44
C ARG A 59 -8.71 -11.59 -22.54
N LEU A 60 -8.03 -12.09 -21.51
CA LEU A 60 -7.46 -13.43 -21.49
C LEU A 60 -7.90 -14.18 -20.22
N ALA A 61 -8.06 -15.49 -20.30
CA ALA A 61 -8.25 -16.33 -19.11
C ALA A 61 -6.88 -16.85 -18.66
N LEU A 62 -6.30 -16.23 -17.64
CA LEU A 62 -5.07 -16.74 -17.01
C LEU A 62 -5.39 -17.95 -16.13
N THR A 63 -4.40 -18.83 -15.94
CA THR A 63 -4.53 -19.98 -15.04
C THR A 63 -3.74 -19.78 -13.74
N THR A 64 -2.55 -19.18 -13.82
CA THR A 64 -1.71 -18.78 -12.68
C THR A 64 -0.92 -17.52 -13.02
N THR A 65 -0.41 -16.81 -12.03
CA THR A 65 0.42 -15.62 -12.26
C THR A 65 1.80 -15.97 -12.81
N ASN A 66 2.38 -17.10 -12.41
CA ASN A 66 3.73 -17.54 -12.75
C ASN A 66 3.84 -18.31 -14.08
N SER A 67 2.85 -18.19 -14.97
CA SER A 67 2.85 -18.81 -16.28
C SER A 67 2.65 -17.76 -17.36
N ALA A 68 3.46 -17.79 -18.42
CA ALA A 68 3.29 -16.89 -19.57
C ALA A 68 1.97 -17.15 -20.33
N ALA A 69 1.51 -18.41 -20.33
CA ALA A 69 0.28 -18.80 -21.00
C ALA A 69 -0.92 -17.98 -20.52
N PRO A 70 -1.87 -17.64 -21.41
CA PRO A 70 -2.00 -18.11 -22.79
C PRO A 70 -1.16 -17.34 -23.82
N VAL A 71 -0.36 -16.35 -23.41
CA VAL A 71 0.50 -15.59 -24.32
C VAL A 71 1.85 -16.30 -24.48
N ILE A 72 2.28 -16.53 -25.71
CA ILE A 72 3.60 -17.09 -26.01
C ILE A 72 4.60 -15.94 -26.05
N SER A 73 5.65 -16.00 -25.21
CA SER A 73 6.70 -14.97 -25.11
C SER A 73 6.15 -13.55 -24.95
N PRO A 74 5.31 -13.26 -23.94
CA PRO A 74 4.78 -11.92 -23.71
C PRO A 74 5.92 -10.90 -23.53
N ALA A 75 5.79 -9.75 -24.18
CA ALA A 75 6.70 -8.63 -23.98
C ALA A 75 6.54 -8.06 -22.56
N ILE A 76 7.64 -7.57 -21.97
CA ILE A 76 7.57 -6.83 -20.71
C ILE A 76 6.62 -5.65 -20.88
N SER A 77 5.79 -5.39 -19.87
CA SER A 77 4.76 -4.35 -19.87
C SER A 77 3.56 -4.63 -20.79
N LEU A 78 3.39 -5.85 -21.30
CA LEU A 78 2.19 -6.23 -22.02
C LEU A 78 0.97 -6.19 -21.09
N LEU A 79 -0.01 -5.35 -21.39
CA LEU A 79 -1.22 -5.13 -20.59
C LEU A 79 -2.39 -5.99 -21.10
N ILE A 80 -3.02 -6.74 -20.19
CA ILE A 80 -4.20 -7.57 -20.46
C ILE A 80 -5.23 -7.45 -19.34
N PHE A 81 -6.48 -7.82 -19.63
CA PHE A 81 -7.51 -8.00 -18.62
C PHE A 81 -7.74 -9.51 -18.41
N ASN A 82 -7.44 -10.01 -17.22
CA ASN A 82 -7.74 -11.39 -16.85
C ASN A 82 -9.24 -11.54 -16.59
N THR A 83 -9.86 -12.59 -17.12
CA THR A 83 -11.29 -12.90 -16.91
C THR A 83 -11.53 -14.07 -15.96
N ALA A 84 -10.49 -14.80 -15.56
CA ALA A 84 -10.63 -16.03 -14.79
C ALA A 84 -10.33 -15.83 -13.29
N THR A 85 -10.99 -16.65 -12.47
CA THR A 85 -10.54 -16.96 -11.10
C THR A 85 -9.94 -18.36 -11.14
N ALA A 86 -8.62 -18.48 -10.97
CA ALA A 86 -7.90 -19.75 -11.10
C ALA A 86 -6.61 -19.77 -10.27
N GLY A 87 -5.99 -20.94 -10.16
CA GLY A 87 -4.74 -21.14 -9.42
C GLY A 87 -4.94 -21.29 -7.91
N ALA A 88 -3.82 -21.38 -7.20
CA ALA A 88 -3.78 -21.50 -5.75
C ALA A 88 -2.66 -20.60 -5.18
N PHE A 89 -2.76 -20.26 -3.90
CA PHE A 89 -1.77 -19.45 -3.21
C PHE A 89 -0.35 -20.00 -3.37
N PRO A 90 0.66 -19.17 -3.74
CA PRO A 90 0.64 -17.70 -3.89
C PRO A 90 0.45 -17.19 -5.35
N ASN A 91 0.05 -18.05 -6.29
CA ASN A 91 0.03 -17.74 -7.73
C ASN A 91 -1.39 -17.66 -8.31
N GLU A 92 -2.39 -17.42 -7.47
CA GLU A 92 -3.78 -17.30 -7.91
C GLU A 92 -4.01 -16.06 -8.77
N VAL A 93 -4.93 -16.19 -9.71
CA VAL A 93 -5.40 -15.09 -10.56
C VAL A 93 -6.87 -14.81 -10.26
N LYS A 94 -7.26 -13.54 -10.35
CA LYS A 94 -8.63 -13.05 -10.19
C LYS A 94 -8.95 -12.08 -11.33
N PRO A 95 -10.22 -11.89 -11.71
CA PRO A 95 -10.57 -10.94 -12.75
C PRO A 95 -9.99 -9.54 -12.49
N GLY A 96 -9.38 -8.91 -13.48
CA GLY A 96 -8.74 -7.60 -13.34
C GLY A 96 -7.62 -7.33 -14.32
N TYR A 97 -7.00 -6.16 -14.22
CA TYR A 97 -5.88 -5.75 -15.08
C TYR A 97 -4.58 -6.41 -14.63
N TYR A 98 -3.82 -6.95 -15.59
CA TYR A 98 -2.49 -7.54 -15.36
C TYR A 98 -1.50 -6.99 -16.39
N TYR A 99 -0.25 -6.87 -16.00
CA TYR A 99 0.85 -6.69 -16.94
C TYR A 99 1.90 -7.78 -16.77
N TRP A 100 2.61 -8.11 -17.86
CA TRP A 100 3.74 -9.03 -17.79
C TRP A 100 4.99 -8.32 -17.28
N SER A 101 5.58 -8.80 -16.18
CA SER A 101 6.81 -8.21 -15.61
C SER A 101 8.11 -8.76 -16.18
N GLY A 102 8.03 -9.71 -17.12
CA GLY A 102 9.19 -10.44 -17.66
C GLY A 102 9.26 -11.89 -17.19
N ALA A 103 8.62 -12.21 -16.07
CA ALA A 103 8.60 -13.56 -15.49
C ALA A 103 7.21 -14.03 -15.04
N LYS A 104 6.31 -13.09 -14.72
CA LYS A 104 4.96 -13.39 -14.25
C LYS A 104 3.97 -12.30 -14.65
N TRP A 105 2.69 -12.62 -14.57
CA TRP A 105 1.59 -11.68 -14.63
C TRP A 105 1.40 -11.02 -13.27
N ASP A 106 1.76 -9.75 -13.18
CA ASP A 106 1.50 -8.92 -12.01
C ASP A 106 0.16 -8.21 -12.19
N ARG A 107 -0.74 -8.40 -11.21
CA ARG A 107 -2.04 -7.73 -11.20
C ARG A 107 -1.84 -6.27 -10.81
N PHE A 108 -2.47 -5.34 -11.53
CA PHE A 108 -2.72 -4.02 -10.96
C PHE A 108 -3.65 -4.22 -9.77
N GLN A 109 -3.10 -4.09 -8.57
CA GLN A 109 -3.90 -4.13 -7.36
C GLN A 109 -4.88 -2.97 -7.45
N THR A 110 -6.14 -3.26 -7.80
CA THR A 110 -7.25 -2.34 -7.57
C THR A 110 -7.32 -2.25 -6.05
N GLY A 111 -6.71 -1.20 -5.49
CA GLY A 111 -6.68 -0.99 -4.06
C GLY A 111 -8.10 -1.03 -3.52
N SER A 112 -8.51 -2.17 -2.97
CA SER A 112 -9.48 -2.12 -1.89
C SER A 112 -8.73 -1.46 -0.76
N GLN A 113 -9.30 -0.39 -0.21
CA GLN A 113 -8.80 0.36 0.95
C GLN A 113 -8.82 -0.49 2.24
N ASN A 114 -8.31 -1.72 2.17
CA ASN A 114 -8.30 -2.69 3.26
C ASN A 114 -6.93 -2.73 3.96
N ASP A 115 -5.94 -1.99 3.46
CA ASP A 115 -4.63 -1.90 4.06
C ASP A 115 -4.63 -0.90 5.22
N TRP A 116 -3.89 -1.23 6.28
CA TRP A 116 -3.61 -0.29 7.36
C TRP A 116 -2.44 0.63 6.95
N ASN A 117 -2.69 1.93 6.89
CA ASN A 117 -1.72 2.91 6.39
C ASN A 117 -0.75 3.34 7.49
N ILE A 118 0.53 3.53 7.14
CA ILE A 118 1.60 4.01 8.04
C ILE A 118 1.38 5.44 8.55
N ILE A 119 0.58 6.24 7.85
CA ILE A 119 0.14 7.57 8.31
C ILE A 119 -1.27 7.56 8.93
N GLY A 120 -1.88 6.36 9.05
CA GLY A 120 -3.22 6.16 9.61
C GLY A 120 -4.34 6.13 8.58
N ASN A 121 -5.47 5.53 8.99
CA ASN A 121 -6.72 5.45 8.23
C ASN A 121 -7.75 6.42 8.85
N THR A 122 -8.54 7.10 8.02
CA THR A 122 -9.69 7.92 8.45
C THR A 122 -11.00 7.16 8.24
N ALA A 123 -12.09 7.62 8.85
CA ALA A 123 -13.44 7.05 8.71
C ALA A 123 -13.55 5.54 9.02
N THR A 124 -12.77 5.04 9.97
CA THR A 124 -12.83 3.64 10.42
C THR A 124 -14.09 3.37 11.26
N ASN A 125 -14.62 2.15 11.15
CA ASN A 125 -15.67 1.62 12.01
C ASN A 125 -15.13 0.39 12.75
N SER A 126 -15.12 0.42 14.07
CA SER A 126 -14.56 -0.65 14.91
C SER A 126 -15.28 -2.01 14.80
N ALA A 127 -16.49 -2.05 14.22
CA ALA A 127 -17.18 -3.31 13.93
C ALA A 127 -16.63 -4.04 12.70
N PHE A 128 -15.95 -3.33 11.79
CA PHE A 128 -15.52 -3.87 10.49
C PHE A 128 -14.02 -3.70 10.22
N ASN A 129 -13.40 -2.67 10.79
CA ASN A 129 -12.01 -2.32 10.55
C ASN A 129 -11.18 -2.58 11.80
N PHE A 130 -10.14 -3.38 11.65
CA PHE A 130 -9.19 -3.67 12.71
C PHE A 130 -7.82 -3.98 12.13
N LEU A 131 -6.78 -3.74 12.93
CA LEU A 131 -5.45 -4.29 12.70
C LEU A 131 -5.37 -5.61 13.48
N GLY A 132 -5.32 -6.74 12.76
CA GLY A 132 -5.32 -8.05 13.40
C GLY A 132 -5.47 -9.19 12.40
N THR A 133 -5.76 -10.36 12.95
CA THR A 133 -6.01 -11.62 12.24
C THR A 133 -7.50 -11.97 12.35
N ALA A 134 -8.06 -12.57 11.30
CA ALA A 134 -9.44 -13.07 11.30
C ALA A 134 -9.52 -14.59 11.59
N ASP A 135 -8.37 -15.25 11.62
CA ASP A 135 -8.21 -16.67 11.91
C ASP A 135 -7.53 -16.87 13.27
N ALA A 136 -7.31 -18.14 13.64
CA ALA A 136 -6.70 -18.52 14.91
C ALA A 136 -5.16 -18.35 14.88
N GLN A 137 -4.69 -17.18 14.45
CA GLN A 137 -3.28 -16.80 14.43
C GLN A 137 -3.03 -15.59 15.33
N PRO A 138 -1.87 -15.50 15.99
CA PRO A 138 -1.49 -14.32 16.77
C PRO A 138 -1.20 -13.11 15.87
N LEU A 139 -1.46 -11.91 16.38
CA LEU A 139 -0.94 -10.68 15.77
C LEU A 139 0.50 -10.47 16.26
N ILE A 140 1.47 -10.42 15.34
CA ILE A 140 2.90 -10.33 15.65
C ILE A 140 3.47 -8.99 15.18
N PHE A 141 4.19 -8.31 16.06
CA PHE A 141 4.97 -7.13 15.76
C PHE A 141 6.45 -7.48 15.72
N LYS A 142 7.13 -7.11 14.62
CA LYS A 142 8.54 -7.41 14.38
C LYS A 142 9.36 -6.15 14.14
N THR A 143 10.62 -6.20 14.57
CA THR A 143 11.67 -5.23 14.23
C THR A 143 12.89 -5.99 13.77
N ASN A 144 13.52 -5.59 12.66
CA ASN A 144 14.67 -6.31 12.09
C ASN A 144 14.41 -7.83 11.90
N ASN A 145 13.21 -8.18 11.41
CA ASN A 145 12.74 -9.55 11.24
C ASN A 145 12.69 -10.43 12.53
N ALA A 146 12.92 -9.84 13.71
CA ALA A 146 12.76 -10.49 15.00
C ALA A 146 11.45 -10.07 15.66
N GLU A 147 10.77 -11.00 16.32
CA GLU A 147 9.56 -10.69 17.08
C GLU A 147 9.87 -9.88 18.32
N ALA A 148 9.19 -8.73 18.45
CA ALA A 148 9.30 -7.85 19.61
C ALA A 148 8.09 -7.98 20.55
N MET A 149 6.89 -8.15 19.98
CA MET A 149 5.63 -8.22 20.70
C MET A 149 4.62 -9.09 19.95
N ARG A 150 3.73 -9.74 20.70
CA ARG A 150 2.56 -10.42 20.13
C ARG A 150 1.30 -10.23 20.95
N ILE A 151 0.16 -10.42 20.29
CA ILE A 151 -1.13 -10.70 20.92
C ILE A 151 -1.51 -12.14 20.53
N THR A 152 -1.63 -13.02 21.51
CA THR A 152 -2.03 -14.42 21.29
C THR A 152 -3.49 -14.49 20.84
N THR A 153 -3.90 -15.64 20.30
CA THR A 153 -5.31 -15.92 19.97
C THR A 153 -6.25 -15.86 21.18
N THR A 154 -5.71 -16.00 22.39
CA THR A 154 -6.45 -15.83 23.66
C THR A 154 -6.45 -14.39 24.19
N GLY A 155 -5.87 -13.47 23.43
CA GLY A 155 -5.79 -12.04 23.76
C GLY A 155 -4.74 -11.69 24.82
N ASN A 156 -3.77 -12.58 25.09
CA ASN A 156 -2.67 -12.27 26.01
C ASN A 156 -1.55 -11.57 25.24
N VAL A 157 -0.98 -10.53 25.82
CA VAL A 157 0.11 -9.75 25.24
C VAL A 157 1.44 -10.25 25.79
N GLY A 158 2.36 -10.62 24.90
CA GLY A 158 3.74 -10.95 25.24
C GLY A 158 4.71 -9.93 24.67
N ILE A 159 5.63 -9.43 25.49
CA ILE A 159 6.78 -8.62 25.05
C ILE A 159 8.05 -9.36 25.46
N GLY A 160 8.88 -9.73 24.49
CA GLY A 160 10.05 -10.59 24.72
C GLY A 160 9.72 -12.07 25.02
N THR A 161 8.45 -12.47 24.91
CA THR A 161 8.02 -13.88 25.06
C THR A 161 6.93 -14.24 24.05
N PRO A 162 7.06 -15.36 23.33
CA PRO A 162 6.02 -15.86 22.44
C PRO A 162 4.90 -16.61 23.18
N THR A 163 5.11 -16.95 24.46
CA THR A 163 4.21 -17.78 25.27
C THR A 163 3.92 -17.08 26.58
N PRO A 164 3.18 -15.95 26.57
CA PRO A 164 2.75 -15.33 27.82
C PRO A 164 1.93 -16.32 28.64
N HIS A 165 2.15 -16.34 29.94
CA HIS A 165 1.51 -17.26 30.87
C HIS A 165 -0.01 -17.12 30.80
N PRO A 166 -0.80 -18.22 30.83
CA PRO A 166 -2.25 -18.16 30.67
C PRO A 166 -2.98 -17.26 31.68
N SER A 167 -2.42 -17.09 32.89
CA SER A 167 -2.97 -16.21 33.92
C SER A 167 -2.58 -14.74 33.77
N ALA A 168 -1.77 -14.37 32.77
CA ALA A 168 -1.32 -13.00 32.55
C ALA A 168 -1.91 -12.44 31.24
N LYS A 169 -2.56 -11.27 31.34
CA LYS A 169 -2.96 -10.52 30.14
C LYS A 169 -1.80 -9.77 29.49
N LEU A 170 -0.76 -9.46 30.26
CA LEU A 170 0.49 -8.87 29.80
C LEU A 170 1.65 -9.59 30.50
N GLU A 171 2.61 -10.11 29.72
CA GLU A 171 3.88 -10.62 30.24
C GLU A 171 5.06 -9.92 29.56
N LEU A 172 6.04 -9.53 30.38
CA LEU A 172 7.32 -8.99 29.96
C LEU A 172 8.40 -9.99 30.33
N LYS A 173 9.16 -10.50 29.36
CA LYS A 173 10.26 -11.43 29.60
C LYS A 173 11.57 -10.84 29.09
N SER A 174 12.54 -10.74 29.98
CA SER A 174 13.91 -10.34 29.66
C SER A 174 14.88 -10.95 30.67
N THR A 175 16.14 -11.13 30.28
CA THR A 175 17.23 -11.58 31.17
C THR A 175 18.02 -10.41 31.75
N ASN A 176 17.85 -9.19 31.23
CA ASN A 176 18.65 -8.02 31.59
C ASN A 176 17.87 -6.70 31.63
N GLN A 177 16.55 -6.72 31.44
CA GLN A 177 15.67 -5.55 31.50
C GLN A 177 14.48 -5.83 32.42
N GLY A 178 13.85 -4.77 32.93
CA GLY A 178 12.66 -4.84 33.79
C GLY A 178 11.56 -3.89 33.35
N PHE A 179 10.46 -3.88 34.11
CA PHE A 179 9.35 -2.95 33.90
C PHE A 179 9.59 -1.61 34.60
N LEU A 180 9.60 -0.52 33.85
CA LEU A 180 9.54 0.83 34.42
C LEU A 180 8.09 1.22 34.63
N LEU A 181 7.66 1.31 35.89
CA LEU A 181 6.35 1.85 36.24
C LEU A 181 6.27 3.35 35.89
N THR A 182 5.06 3.82 35.59
CA THR A 182 4.78 5.24 35.35
C THR A 182 5.24 6.09 36.52
N ARG A 183 6.08 7.08 36.23
CA ARG A 183 6.65 8.02 37.20
C ARG A 183 5.79 9.28 37.28
N VAL A 184 4.91 9.35 38.28
CA VAL A 184 4.03 10.52 38.49
C VAL A 184 3.69 10.65 39.96
N ASP A 185 3.66 11.88 40.47
CA ASP A 185 3.24 12.13 41.84
C ASP A 185 1.74 11.88 41.99
N THR A 186 1.34 11.30 43.12
CA THR A 186 -0.05 10.89 43.38
C THR A 186 -1.05 12.04 43.34
N ILE A 187 -0.60 13.27 43.61
CA ILE A 187 -1.41 14.49 43.54
C ILE A 187 -1.76 14.90 42.10
N SER A 188 -0.97 14.48 41.11
CA SER A 188 -1.16 14.81 39.69
C SER A 188 -2.15 13.86 38.98
N ILE A 189 -2.53 12.76 39.64
CA ILE A 189 -3.52 11.82 39.11
C ILE A 189 -4.88 12.15 39.72
N THR A 190 -5.81 12.63 38.88
CA THR A 190 -7.20 12.82 39.25
C THR A 190 -8.02 11.58 38.87
N GLY A 191 -8.95 11.15 39.74
CA GLY A 191 -9.78 9.96 39.51
C GLY A 191 -9.01 8.64 39.32
N PRO A 192 -8.05 8.28 40.20
CA PRO A 192 -7.30 7.04 40.06
C PRO A 192 -8.21 5.80 40.15
N ALA A 193 -7.96 4.81 39.29
CA ALA A 193 -8.64 3.51 39.36
C ALA A 193 -8.09 2.64 40.51
N PHE A 194 -8.92 1.77 41.08
CA PHE A 194 -8.49 0.76 42.06
C PHE A 194 -7.34 -0.09 41.48
N GLY A 195 -6.28 -0.29 42.26
CA GLY A 195 -5.11 -1.06 41.85
C GLY A 195 -4.11 -0.29 40.97
N LEU A 196 -4.39 0.97 40.60
CA LEU A 196 -3.43 1.79 39.84
C LEU A 196 -2.14 1.95 40.64
N MET A 197 -1.01 1.62 40.01
CA MET A 197 0.33 1.74 40.61
C MET A 197 1.11 2.87 39.97
N THR A 198 1.87 3.62 40.79
CA THR A 198 2.79 4.66 40.30
C THR A 198 4.02 4.79 41.18
N LEU A 199 5.14 5.23 40.59
CA LEU A 199 6.33 5.64 41.31
C LEU A 199 6.36 7.18 41.41
N SER A 200 6.16 7.71 42.61
CA SER A 200 6.12 9.16 42.89
C SER A 200 7.53 9.76 42.86
N PRO A 201 7.89 10.68 41.93
CA PRO A 201 9.22 11.29 41.90
C PRO A 201 9.55 12.16 43.12
N ALA A 202 8.55 12.79 43.76
CA ALA A 202 8.76 13.70 44.90
C ALA A 202 9.34 13.00 46.14
N ASP A 203 9.00 11.72 46.33
CA ASP A 203 9.44 10.93 47.49
C ASP A 203 9.99 9.55 47.14
N THR A 204 10.07 9.20 45.85
CA THR A 204 10.61 7.95 45.28
C THR A 204 9.90 6.68 45.77
N CYS A 205 8.65 6.80 46.18
CA CYS A 205 7.85 5.68 46.64
C CYS A 205 6.95 5.10 45.57
N LEU A 206 6.82 3.78 45.61
CA LEU A 206 5.76 3.04 44.94
C LEU A 206 4.46 3.21 45.72
N TYR A 207 3.42 3.62 45.01
CA TYR A 207 2.07 3.76 45.50
C TYR A 207 1.12 2.85 44.73
N MET A 208 0.09 2.36 45.40
CA MET A 208 -1.09 1.75 44.80
C MET A 208 -2.33 2.46 45.30
N TYR A 209 -3.25 2.79 44.41
CA TYR A 209 -4.53 3.33 44.81
C TYR A 209 -5.46 2.21 45.27
N ASN A 210 -5.99 2.31 46.49
CA ASN A 210 -6.81 1.24 47.08
C ASN A 210 -8.33 1.45 46.89
N GLY A 211 -8.74 2.39 46.04
CA GLY A 211 -10.15 2.74 45.82
C GLY A 211 -10.61 3.98 46.60
N ASN A 212 -9.88 4.36 47.66
CA ASN A 212 -10.19 5.54 48.47
C ASN A 212 -9.00 6.51 48.56
N ARG A 213 -7.78 5.99 48.65
CA ARG A 213 -6.56 6.78 48.79
C ARG A 213 -5.36 6.08 48.16
N TRP A 214 -4.30 6.85 47.96
CA TRP A 214 -2.99 6.31 47.64
C TRP A 214 -2.37 5.66 48.87
N ALA A 215 -2.10 4.35 48.76
CA ALA A 215 -1.36 3.58 49.75
C ALA A 215 0.09 3.46 49.31
N LYS A 216 1.00 3.86 50.20
CA LYS A 216 2.45 3.65 50.02
C LYS A 216 2.76 2.17 50.25
N ILE A 217 3.42 1.53 49.29
CA ILE A 217 3.72 0.08 49.33
C ILE A 217 5.20 -0.18 49.61
N GLY A 218 6.07 0.77 49.29
CA GLY A 218 7.51 0.65 49.51
C GLY A 218 8.30 1.54 48.55
N GLY A 219 9.62 1.61 48.70
CA GLY A 219 10.48 2.37 47.80
C GLY A 219 11.88 2.57 48.37
N GLY A 220 12.84 2.92 47.51
CA GLY A 220 14.26 2.92 47.86
C GLY A 220 14.86 4.27 48.24
N GLY A 221 14.17 5.40 48.03
CA GLY A 221 14.78 6.69 48.34
C GLY A 221 14.55 7.17 49.77
N LYS A 222 15.32 8.20 50.15
CA LYS A 222 15.46 8.67 51.54
C LYS A 222 14.13 9.09 52.22
N LYS A 223 13.10 9.43 51.44
CA LYS A 223 11.75 9.79 51.92
C LYS A 223 10.75 8.64 51.87
N CYS A 224 11.18 7.45 51.44
CA CYS A 224 10.39 6.23 51.40
C CYS A 224 10.72 5.29 52.55
N LYS A 225 10.46 5.72 53.79
CA LYS A 225 10.58 4.81 54.93
C LYS A 225 9.46 3.78 54.87
N CYS A 226 9.79 2.52 54.59
CA CYS A 226 8.92 1.41 54.92
C CYS A 226 8.66 1.48 56.44
N LYS A 227 7.40 1.40 56.87
CA LYS A 227 7.12 1.06 58.27
C LYS A 227 7.67 -0.35 58.47
N THR A 228 8.77 -0.49 59.19
CA THR A 228 9.12 -1.76 59.83
C THR A 228 7.96 -2.08 60.77
N PHE A 229 7.25 -3.18 60.48
CA PHE A 229 6.29 -3.76 61.39
C PHE A 229 7.01 -4.36 62.59
#